data_AF-A0A087TA91-F1
#
_entry.id   AF-A0A087TA91-F1
#
_cell.length_a   1.000
_cell.length_b   1.000
_cell.length_c   1.000
_cell.angle_alpha   90.00
_cell.angle_beta   90.00
_cell.angle_gamma   90.00
#
_symmetry.space_group_name_H-M   'P 1'
#
loop_
_entity.id
_entity.type
_entity.pdbx_description
1 polymer ?
#
loop_
_entity_poly.entity_id
_entity_poly.type
_entity_poly.pdbx_seq_one_letter_code
_entity_poly.pdbx_strand_id
1 'polypeptide(L)' 'MSDRIKVAVRMRPLIHREVEKNALVQWEARDSKVVYQISSPSEKFRYDQVFDSEKS' A
#
# COMPACT_ATOMS: atom_id res chain seq x y z
N MET A 1 -13.40 -20.81 20.13
CA MET A 1 -12.39 -19.76 19.89
C MET A 1 -12.77 -19.10 18.58
N SER A 2 -13.05 -17.79 18.55
CA SER A 2 -13.33 -17.11 17.28
C SER A 2 -12.09 -17.15 16.40
N ASP A 3 -12.22 -17.74 15.21
CA ASP A 3 -11.20 -17.61 14.17
C ASP A 3 -11.04 -16.12 13.84
N ARG A 4 -9.90 -15.55 14.23
CA ARG A 4 -9.54 -14.18 13.89
C ARG A 4 -8.86 -14.20 12.53
N ILE A 5 -9.61 -13.80 11.50
CA ILE A 5 -9.04 -13.56 10.17
C ILE A 5 -8.07 -12.38 10.28
N LYS A 6 -6.85 -12.56 9.78
CA LYS A 6 -5.85 -11.49 9.64
C LYS A 6 -5.70 -11.12 8.18
N VAL A 7 -5.61 -9.83 7.90
CA VAL A 7 -5.43 -9.29 6.55
C VAL A 7 -4.17 -8.44 6.49
N ALA A 8 -3.29 -8.78 5.56
CA ALA A 8 -2.07 -8.03 5.30
C ALA A 8 -2.03 -7.53 3.86
N VAL A 9 -1.33 -6.41 3.64
CA VAL A 9 -1.11 -5.83 2.31
C VAL A 9 0.38 -5.72 2.04
N ARG A 10 0.79 -6.03 0.82
CA ARG A 10 2.15 -5.83 0.35
C ARG A 10 2.15 -4.89 -0.85
N MET A 11 2.86 -3.78 -0.71
CA MET A 11 3.09 -2.81 -1.78
C MET A 11 4.30 -3.25 -2.59
N ARG A 12 4.13 -3.28 -3.91
CA ARG A 12 5.20 -3.57 -4.87
C ARG A 12 5.77 -2.27 -5.44
N PRO A 13 7.04 -2.27 -5.87
CA PRO A 13 7.56 -1.16 -6.67
C PRO A 13 6.84 -1.10 -8.02
N LEU A 14 6.97 0.04 -8.70
CA LEU A 14 6.53 0.18 -10.09
C LEU A 14 7.35 -0.74 -11.00
N ILE A 15 6.70 -1.40 -11.95
CA ILE A 15 7.41 -2.18 -12.97
C ILE A 15 7.93 -1.27 -14.09
N HIS A 16 8.92 -1.75 -14.84
CA HIS A 16 9.59 -0.96 -15.89
C HIS A 16 8.60 -0.26 -16.84
N ARG A 17 7.59 -0.98 -17.33
CA ARG A 17 6.57 -0.44 -18.24
C ARG A 17 5.70 0.67 -17.62
N GLU A 18 5.51 0.65 -16.30
CA GLU A 18 4.78 1.70 -15.58
C GLU A 18 5.66 2.95 -15.49
N VAL A 19 6.95 2.77 -15.19
CA VAL A 19 7.94 3.85 -15.17
C VAL A 19 8.08 4.50 -16.55
N GLU A 20 8.20 3.70 -17.62
CA GLU A 20 8.27 4.20 -19.02
C GLU A 20 7.06 5.05 -19.41
N LYS A 21 5.89 4.74 -18.84
CA LYS A 21 4.64 5.47 -19.06
C LYS A 21 4.44 6.65 -18.12
N ASN A 22 5.44 6.98 -17.29
CA ASN A 22 5.35 7.99 -16.24
C ASN A 22 4.15 7.74 -15.30
N ALA A 23 3.87 6.49 -14.98
CA ALA A 23 2.83 6.15 -14.00
C ALA A 23 3.19 6.76 -12.65
N LEU A 24 2.21 7.39 -12.02
CA LEU A 24 2.37 7.98 -10.69
C LEU A 24 2.08 6.94 -9.62
N VAL A 25 2.84 6.99 -8.52
CA VAL A 25 2.50 6.27 -7.30
C VAL A 25 1.19 6.84 -6.76
N GLN A 26 0.17 5.99 -6.65
CA GLN A 26 -1.17 6.39 -6.20
C GLN A 26 -1.43 6.07 -4.74
N TRP A 27 -0.63 5.18 -4.15
CA TRP A 27 -0.81 4.63 -2.82
C TRP A 27 0.48 4.78 -2.03
N GLU A 28 0.37 5.06 -0.73
CA GLU A 28 1.52 5.15 0.15
C GLU A 28 1.23 4.46 1.49
N ALA A 29 2.24 3.78 2.04
CA ALA A 29 2.25 3.29 3.42
C ALA A 29 2.94 4.31 4.33
N ARG A 30 2.19 4.83 5.33
CA ARG A 30 2.76 5.73 6.37
C ARG A 30 3.31 4.97 7.57
N ASP A 31 2.70 3.84 7.90
CA ASP A 31 3.06 2.97 9.01
C ASP A 31 2.85 1.49 8.61
N SER A 32 3.09 0.59 9.55
CA SER A 32 2.97 -0.86 9.31
C SER A 32 1.53 -1.37 9.22
N LYS A 33 0.51 -0.51 9.20
CA LYS A 33 -0.92 -0.91 9.24
C LYS A 33 -1.83 -0.09 8.34
N VAL A 34 -1.39 1.04 7.81
CA VAL A 34 -2.22 2.00 7.09
C VAL A 34 -1.66 2.29 5.71
N VAL A 35 -2.52 2.12 4.71
CA VAL A 35 -2.30 2.58 3.34
C VAL A 35 -3.27 3.72 3.03
N TYR A 36 -2.81 4.74 2.33
CA TYR A 36 -3.66 5.83 1.86
C TYR A 36 -3.44 6.14 0.40
N GLN A 37 -4.51 6.62 -0.23
CA GLN A 37 -4.45 7.14 -1.59
C GLN A 37 -3.85 8.55 -1.57
N ILE A 38 -2.87 8.81 -2.43
CA ILE A 38 -2.16 10.10 -2.51
C ILE A 38 -3.05 11.19 -3.14
N SER A 39 -3.96 10.82 -4.06
CA SER A 39 -4.87 11.77 -4.71
C SER A 39 -5.98 12.26 -3.76
N SER A 40 -6.50 13.46 -4.03
CA SER A 40 -7.65 14.01 -3.30
C SER A 40 -8.98 13.65 -4.00
N PRO A 41 -10.02 13.22 -3.26
CA PRO A 41 -10.04 12.99 -1.82
C PRO A 41 -9.22 11.75 -1.43
N SER A 42 -8.46 11.85 -0.34
CA SER A 42 -7.60 10.76 0.14
C SER A 42 -8.42 9.77 0.96
N GLU A 43 -8.51 8.53 0.50
CA GLU A 43 -9.07 7.41 1.27
C GLU A 43 -7.97 6.66 2.04
N LYS A 44 -8.33 6.13 3.22
CA LYS A 44 -7.41 5.43 4.12
C LYS A 44 -7.94 4.05 4.45
N PHE A 45 -7.08 3.05 4.35
CA PHE A 45 -7.39 1.65 4.66
C PHE A 45 -6.50 1.15 5.78
N ARG A 46 -7.08 0.41 6.73
CA ARG A 46 -6.38 -0.18 7.88
C ARG A 46 -6.31 -1.70 7.75
N TYR A 47 -5.15 -2.25 8.07
CA TYR A 47 -4.82 -3.67 7.98
C TYR A 47 -4.10 -4.16 9.25
N ASP A 48 -3.96 -5.47 9.40
CA ASP A 48 -3.15 -6.04 10.48
C ASP A 48 -1.66 -5.78 10.26
N GLN A 49 -1.23 -5.79 9.00
CA GLN A 49 0.16 -5.56 8.59
C GLN A 49 0.25 -5.00 7.16
N VAL A 50 1.16 -4.05 6.94
CA VAL A 50 1.55 -3.51 5.63
C VAL A 50 3.03 -3.73 5.43
N PHE A 51 3.42 -4.20 4.25
CA PHE A 51 4.79 -4.38 3.81
C PHE A 51 5.07 -3.46 2.62
N ASP A 52 5.97 -2.50 2.79
CA ASP A 52 6.38 -1.58 1.73
C ASP A 52 7.78 -1.95 1.24
N SER A 53 7.85 -2.38 -0.03
CA SER A 53 9.10 -2.88 -0.63
C SER A 53 10.14 -1.79 -0.86
N GLU A 54 9.77 -0.49 -0.82
CA GLU A 54 10.70 0.62 -1.01
C GLU A 54 11.29 1.17 0.30
N LYS A 55 10.74 0.78 1.45
CA LYS A 55 11.17 1.26 2.79
C LYS A 55 11.84 0.18 3.66
N SER A 56 12.21 -0.96 3.05
CA SER A 56 12.85 -2.11 3.73
C SER A 56 14.35 -2.16 3.51
#